data_AF-A0AAP0E0P4-F1
#
_entry.id   AF-A0AAP0E0P4-F1
#
_cell.length_a   1.000
_cell.length_b   1.000
_cell.length_c   1.000
_cell.angle_alpha   90.00
_cell.angle_beta   90.00
_cell.angle_gamma   90.00
#
_symmetry.space_group_name_H-M   'P 1'
#
loop_
_entity.id
_entity.type
_entity.pdbx_description
1 polymer ?
#
loop_
_entity_poly.entity_id
_entity_poly.type
_entity_poly.pdbx_seq_one_letter_code
_entity_poly.pdbx_strand_id
1 'polypeptide(L)'
;MIPVDHPNVLNAHCSFVSDHNLWVVMLYMSGGSYLHILKAACPDGFKEVVIATILCEVLKGLVYLHHQGHIHRDVKEKDANMLAQKKMPDGGKG
;
A
#
# COMPACT_ATOMS: atom_id res chain seq x y z
N MET A 1 18.03 -2.58 4.97
CA MET A 1 16.65 -2.66 4.45
C MET A 1 16.55 -3.97 3.69
N ILE A 2 15.55 -4.80 3.96
CA ILE A 2 15.44 -6.14 3.36
C ILE A 2 14.77 -5.97 1.99
N PRO A 3 15.37 -6.45 0.89
CA PRO A 3 14.71 -6.42 -0.41
C PRO A 3 13.46 -7.30 -0.36
N VAL A 4 12.30 -6.67 -0.54
CA VAL A 4 11.02 -7.36 -0.75
C VAL A 4 10.67 -7.26 -2.23
N ASP A 5 10.34 -8.40 -2.82
CA ASP A 5 9.99 -8.50 -4.24
C ASP A 5 8.61 -9.16 -4.35
N HIS A 6 7.57 -8.32 -4.19
CA HIS A 6 6.19 -8.73 -4.34
C HIS A 6 5.31 -7.53 -4.73
N PRO A 7 4.41 -7.65 -5.73
CA PRO A 7 3.61 -6.53 -6.23
C PRO A 7 2.68 -5.88 -5.18
N ASN A 8 2.28 -6.64 -4.15
CA ASN A 8 1.44 -6.14 -3.05
C ASN A 8 2.23 -5.75 -1.78
N VAL A 9 3.57 -5.66 -1.86
CA VAL A 9 4.42 -5.17 -0.76
C VAL A 9 5.28 -4.04 -1.29
N LEU A 10 5.08 -2.84 -0.75
CA LEU A 10 5.81 -1.67 -1.21
C LEU A 10 7.28 -1.75 -0.76
N ASN A 11 8.19 -1.69 -1.72
CA ASN A 11 9.62 -1.63 -1.43
C ASN A 11 10.06 -0.18 -1.21
N ALA A 12 10.90 0.02 -0.20
CA ALA A 12 11.54 1.31 0.02
C ALA A 12 12.80 1.41 -0.86
N HIS A 13 12.97 2.55 -1.51
CA HIS A 13 14.11 2.84 -2.36
C HIS A 13 15.37 3.08 -1.51
N CYS A 14 15.24 3.86 -0.45
CA CYS A 14 16.31 4.09 0.52
C CYS A 14 15.76 4.58 1.86
N SER A 15 16.62 4.59 2.87
CA SER A 15 16.35 5.26 4.15
C SER A 15 17.59 5.99 4.61
N PHE A 16 17.40 7.14 5.24
CA PHE A 16 18.49 7.94 5.80
C PHE A 16 18.02 8.66 7.05
N VAL A 17 18.96 9.04 7.91
CA VAL A 17 18.67 9.86 9.09
C VAL A 17 18.99 11.31 8.73
N SER A 18 18.06 12.20 9.01
CA SER A 18 18.28 13.64 8.95
C SER A 18 17.87 14.23 10.29
N ASP A 19 18.78 14.96 10.92
CA ASP A 19 18.65 15.47 12.28
C ASP A 19 18.37 14.35 13.29
N HIS A 20 17.14 14.28 13.80
CA HIS A 20 16.68 13.28 14.76
C HIS A 20 15.57 12.37 14.19
N ASN A 21 15.36 12.40 12.87
CA ASN A 21 14.30 11.67 12.19
C ASN A 21 14.84 10.63 11.22
N LEU A 22 14.25 9.43 11.25
CA LEU A 22 14.47 8.40 10.22
C LEU A 22 13.51 8.65 9.06
N TRP A 23 14.07 8.86 7.87
CA TRP A 23 13.33 9.03 6.63
C TRP A 23 13.36 7.73 5.82
N VAL A 24 12.21 7.39 5.24
CA VAL A 24 12.06 6.26 4.31
C VAL A 24 11.53 6.80 3.00
N VAL A 25 12.29 6.60 1.92
CA VAL A 25 11.91 6.98 0.57
C VAL A 25 11.37 5.76 -0.15
N MET A 26 10.20 5.88 -0.74
CA MET A 26 9.50 4.80 -1.46
C MET A 26 8.74 5.37 -2.65
N LEU A 27 8.22 4.50 -3.52
CA LEU A 27 7.40 4.93 -4.64
C LEU A 27 6.15 5.68 -4.15
N TYR A 28 5.84 6.80 -4.82
CA TYR A 28 4.66 7.59 -4.50
C TYR A 28 3.37 6.86 -4.92
N MET A 29 2.50 6.65 -3.93
CA MET A 29 1.20 6.00 -4.11
C MET A 29 0.11 7.05 -4.29
N SER A 30 -0.14 7.40 -5.56
CA SER A 30 -1.04 8.49 -5.99
C SER A 30 -2.51 8.32 -5.60
N GLY A 31 -2.94 7.09 -5.27
CA GLY A 31 -4.30 6.83 -4.79
C GLY A 31 -4.50 7.15 -3.31
N GLY A 32 -3.43 7.37 -2.55
CA GLY A 32 -3.49 7.60 -1.11
C GLY A 32 -3.88 6.36 -0.31
N SER A 33 -4.21 6.56 0.97
CA SER A 33 -4.65 5.47 1.86
C SER A 33 -6.12 5.12 1.64
N TYR A 34 -6.48 3.87 1.91
CA TYR A 34 -7.89 3.45 1.83
C TYR A 34 -8.79 4.20 2.82
N LEU A 35 -8.26 4.64 3.97
CA LEU A 35 -8.98 5.53 4.88
C LEU A 35 -9.33 6.87 4.22
N HIS A 36 -8.39 7.45 3.47
CA HIS A 36 -8.64 8.71 2.78
C HIS A 36 -9.71 8.53 1.70
N ILE A 37 -9.62 7.46 0.90
CA ILE A 37 -10.61 7.13 -0.14
C ILE A 37 -11.99 6.92 0.48
N LEU A 38 -12.06 6.15 1.58
CA LEU A 38 -13.30 5.87 2.29
C LEU A 38 -13.99 7.16 2.71
N LYS A 39 -13.26 8.07 3.36
CA LYS A 39 -13.81 9.36 3.82
C LYS A 39 -14.20 10.30 2.68
N ALA A 40 -13.44 10.31 1.59
CA ALA A 40 -13.65 11.27 0.50
C ALA A 40 -14.74 10.85 -0.49
N ALA A 41 -14.87 9.55 -0.74
CA ALA A 41 -15.68 9.04 -1.86
C ALA A 41 -16.72 7.98 -1.47
N CYS A 42 -16.68 7.45 -0.23
CA CYS A 42 -17.56 6.37 0.20
C CYS A 42 -18.14 6.67 1.59
N PRO A 43 -19.02 7.69 1.72
CA PRO A 43 -19.59 8.09 3.01
C PRO A 43 -20.36 6.96 3.72
N ASP A 44 -20.97 6.06 2.95
CA ASP A 44 -21.71 4.89 3.45
C ASP A 44 -20.85 3.61 3.53
N GLY A 45 -19.54 3.72 3.27
CA GLY A 45 -18.63 2.59 3.22
C GLY A 45 -18.41 2.01 1.82
N PHE A 46 -17.44 1.10 1.72
CA PHE A 46 -17.17 0.38 0.48
C PHE A 46 -18.22 -0.70 0.20
N LYS A 47 -18.49 -0.95 -1.07
CA LYS A 47 -19.26 -2.14 -1.49
C LYS A 47 -18.47 -3.40 -1.17
N GLU A 48 -19.18 -4.49 -0.84
CA GLU A 48 -18.57 -5.78 -0.47
C GLU A 48 -17.55 -6.28 -1.50
N VAL A 49 -17.85 -6.16 -2.80
CA VAL A 49 -16.92 -6.56 -3.87
C VAL A 49 -15.60 -5.78 -3.82
N VAL A 50 -15.65 -4.49 -3.48
CA VAL A 50 -14.44 -3.65 -3.34
C VAL A 50 -13.65 -4.10 -2.12
N ILE A 51 -14.32 -4.35 -0.99
CA ILE A 51 -13.70 -4.86 0.24
C ILE A 51 -13.00 -6.21 -0.04
N ALA A 52 -13.71 -7.15 -0.68
CA ALA A 52 -13.16 -8.45 -1.03
C ALA A 52 -11.93 -8.34 -1.94
N THR A 53 -11.95 -7.41 -2.90
CA THR A 53 -10.81 -7.15 -3.79
C THR A 53 -9.60 -6.61 -3.01
N ILE A 54 -9.81 -5.62 -2.13
CA ILE A 54 -8.75 -5.05 -1.29
C ILE A 54 -8.14 -6.14 -0.40
N LEU A 55 -8.99 -6.92 0.28
CA LEU A 55 -8.56 -7.99 1.16
C LEU A 55 -7.77 -9.08 0.42
N CYS A 56 -8.20 -9.46 -0.79
CA CYS A 56 -7.49 -10.43 -1.61
C CYS A 56 -6.05 -9.97 -1.90
N GLU A 57 -5.86 -8.72 -2.31
CA GLU A 57 -4.54 -8.17 -2.60
C GLU A 57 -3.66 -8.03 -1.33
N VAL A 58 -4.25 -7.60 -0.20
CA VAL A 58 -3.55 -7.55 1.10
C VAL A 58 -3.09 -8.95 1.54
N LEU A 59 -3.97 -9.96 1.41
CA LEU A 59 -3.64 -11.33 1.78
C LEU A 59 -2.50 -11.91 0.95
N LYS A 60 -2.43 -11.61 -0.35
CA LYS A 60 -1.28 -12.00 -1.19
C LYS A 60 0.03 -11.45 -0.65
N GLY A 61 0.06 -10.17 -0.29
CA GLY A 61 1.23 -9.55 0.33
C GLY A 61 1.59 -10.16 1.69
N LEU A 62 0.60 -10.45 2.54
CA LEU A 62 0.82 -11.10 3.84
C LEU A 62 1.34 -12.53 3.71
N VAL A 63 0.82 -13.32 2.78
CA VAL A 63 1.33 -14.67 2.50
C VAL A 63 2.80 -14.60 2.11
N TYR A 64 3.19 -13.64 1.27
CA TYR A 64 4.59 -13.44 0.93
C TYR A 64 5.44 -13.07 2.16
N LEU A 65 5.01 -12.07 2.95
CA LEU A 65 5.74 -11.65 4.16
C LEU A 65 5.92 -12.81 5.15
N HIS A 66 4.88 -13.60 5.37
CA HIS A 66 4.92 -14.74 6.27
C HIS A 66 5.87 -15.82 5.77
N HIS A 67 5.92 -16.08 4.45
CA HIS A 67 6.91 -17.00 3.86
C HIS A 67 8.35 -16.53 4.04
N GLN A 68 8.60 -15.22 4.09
CA GLN A 68 9.90 -14.63 4.39
C GLN A 68 10.20 -14.57 5.90
N GLY A 69 9.31 -15.08 6.76
CA GLY A 69 9.48 -15.05 8.22
C GLY A 69 9.19 -13.69 8.85
N HIS A 70 8.50 -12.79 8.13
CA HIS A 70 8.14 -11.45 8.61
C HIS A 70 6.68 -11.39 9.04
N ILE A 71 6.41 -10.67 10.13
CA ILE A 71 5.05 -10.38 10.59
C ILE A 71 4.82 -8.88 10.40
N HIS A 72 3.81 -8.48 9.61
CA HIS A 72 3.54 -7.07 9.31
C HIS A 72 3.20 -6.26 10.57
N ARG A 73 2.47 -6.87 11.52
CA ARG A 73 2.02 -6.30 12.81
C ARG A 73 1.06 -5.11 12.74
N ASP A 74 0.94 -4.46 11.58
CA ASP A 74 0.16 -3.22 11.48
C ASP A 74 -0.74 -3.14 10.23
N VAL A 75 -1.54 -4.17 9.99
CA VAL A 75 -2.45 -4.24 8.83
C VAL A 75 -3.72 -3.45 9.11
N LYS A 76 -3.84 -2.27 8.48
CA LYS A 76 -4.97 -1.34 8.64
C LYS A 76 -5.00 -0.35 7.49
N GLU A 77 -6.19 0.18 7.21
CA GLU A 77 -6.53 1.04 6.07
C GLU A 77 -5.92 2.45 6.12
N LYS A 78 -5.27 2.81 7.25
CA LYS A 78 -4.76 4.15 7.50
C LYS A 78 -3.32 4.34 7.03
N ASP A 79 -2.99 5.62 6.82
CA ASP A 79 -1.63 6.13 6.59
C ASP A 79 -0.86 5.35 5.51
N ALA A 80 0.38 4.95 5.80
CA ALA A 80 1.31 4.33 4.85
C ALA A 80 1.20 2.78 4.77
N ASN A 81 0.21 2.17 5.40
CA ASN A 81 0.16 0.69 5.56
C ASN A 81 -0.63 0.01 4.44
N MET A 82 -1.75 0.60 4.03
CA MET A 82 -2.55 0.13 2.90
C MET A 82 -2.80 1.30 1.95
N LEU A 83 -2.05 1.32 0.86
CA LEU A 83 -2.05 2.39 -0.12
C LEU A 83 -2.59 1.91 -1.45
N ALA A 84 -3.41 2.74 -2.09
CA ALA A 84 -3.87 2.52 -3.44
C ALA A 84 -2.92 3.19 -4.44
N GLN A 85 -2.67 2.53 -5.56
CA GLN A 85 -2.06 3.17 -6.72
C GLN A 85 -3.11 3.37 -7.81
N LYS A 86 -3.22 4.59 -8.32
CA LYS A 86 -4.05 4.84 -9.50
C LYS A 86 -3.35 4.21 -10.70
N LYS A 87 -4.05 3.32 -11.41
CA LYS A 87 -3.56 2.82 -12.69
C LYS A 87 -3.41 4.04 -13.62
N MET A 88 -2.20 4.27 -14.14
CA MET A 88 -2.03 5.31 -15.14
C MET A 88 -2.97 4.99 -16.30
N PRO A 89 -3.70 5.97 -16.86
CA PRO A 89 -4.45 5.73 -18.08
C PRO A 89 -3.46 5.21 -19.12
N ASP A 90 -3.82 4.11 -19.78
CA ASP A 90 -3.03 3.57 -20.88
C ASP A 90 -2.80 4.74 -21.83
N GLY A 91 -1.53 5.11 -22.04
CA GLY A 91 -1.16 6.28 -22.82
C GLY A 91 -1.80 6.17 -24.19
N GLY A 92 -2.92 6.86 -24.39
CA GLY A 92 -3.60 6.94 -25.67
C GLY A 92 -2.59 7.50 -26.64
N LYS A 93 -2.14 6.65 -27.57
CA LYS A 93 -1.39 7.10 -28.73
C LYS A 93 -2.33 7.99 -29.54
N GLY A 94 -2.22 9.30 -29.33
CA GLY A 94 -2.63 10.32 -30.29
C GLY A 94 -1.56 10.49 -31.34
#